data_AF-F8U192-F1
#
_entry.id   AF-F8U192-F1
#
_cell.length_a   1.000
_cell.length_b   1.000
_cell.length_c   1.000
_cell.angle_alpha   90.00
_cell.angle_beta   90.00
_cell.angle_gamma   90.00
#
_symmetry.space_group_name_H-M   'P 1'
#
loop_
_entity.id
_entity.type
_entity.pdbx_description
1 polymer ?
#
loop_
_entity_poly.entity_id
_entity_poly.type
_entity_poly.pdbx_seq_one_letter_code
_entity_poly.pdbx_strand_id
1 'polypeptide(L)'
;NSLVQWIWGGFSVDNATLTRFFAFHFLFPFVIAGATMVHLLFWHQTGSNNPLGLNSDADKISFHPYFSYKDLLGFSALLIALTALALFSPNLLGDPDNFTPANPLVTPPHIKPEWYFLFAYAILRSIPNKLGGVLALLASILVLLVVPILHTSKQRGLTFRPITQFLFWTLIADVAI
;
A
#
# COMPACT_ATOMS: atom_id res chain seq x y z
N ASN A 1 21.64 6.36 -17.76
CA ASN A 1 21.45 7.25 -16.58
C ASN A 1 20.72 8.55 -16.89
N SER A 2 20.36 8.85 -18.15
CA SER A 2 19.69 10.11 -18.54
C SER A 2 18.40 10.37 -17.75
N LEU A 3 17.51 9.39 -17.64
CA LEU A 3 16.27 9.54 -16.86
C LEU A 3 16.53 9.76 -15.36
N VAL A 4 17.52 9.08 -14.78
CA VAL A 4 17.88 9.23 -13.37
C VAL A 4 18.40 10.64 -13.09
N GLN A 5 19.32 11.13 -13.93
CA GLN A 5 19.86 12.50 -13.83
C GLN A 5 18.77 13.55 -14.10
N TRP A 6 17.83 13.27 -15.00
CA TRP A 6 16.67 14.13 -15.23
C TRP A 6 15.78 14.20 -13.98
N ILE A 7 15.50 13.07 -13.32
CA ILE A 7 14.74 13.01 -12.05
C ILE A 7 15.49 13.70 -10.92
N TRP A 8 16.82 13.62 -10.86
CA TRP A 8 17.60 14.32 -9.82
C TRP A 8 17.74 15.82 -10.11
N GLY A 9 17.82 16.20 -11.38
CA GLY A 9 18.17 17.56 -11.79
C GLY A 9 19.66 17.84 -11.75
N GLY A 10 20.50 16.80 -11.81
CA GLY A 10 21.93 16.87 -11.63
C GLY A 10 22.57 15.49 -11.64
N PHE A 11 23.84 15.41 -11.23
CA PHE A 11 24.60 14.16 -11.23
C PHE A 11 24.35 13.29 -9.99
N SER A 12 23.79 13.87 -8.93
CA SER A 12 23.46 13.22 -7.66
C SER A 12 22.18 13.81 -7.07
N VAL A 13 21.67 13.21 -6.00
CA VAL A 13 20.60 13.79 -5.18
C VAL A 13 21.13 15.05 -4.49
N ASP A 14 20.45 16.18 -4.69
CA ASP A 14 20.82 17.48 -4.12
C ASP A 14 19.58 18.38 -3.97
N ASN A 15 19.75 19.68 -3.68
CA ASN A 15 18.67 20.65 -3.47
C ASN A 15 17.62 20.65 -4.59
N ALA A 16 18.05 20.55 -5.85
CA ALA A 16 17.15 20.44 -6.99
C ALA A 16 16.19 19.23 -6.87
N THR A 17 16.67 18.11 -6.31
CA THR A 17 15.88 16.90 -6.06
C THR A 17 14.93 17.09 -4.86
N LEU A 18 15.37 17.76 -3.80
CA LEU A 18 14.53 18.00 -2.63
C LEU A 18 13.34 18.92 -2.96
N THR A 19 13.58 20.05 -3.63
CA THR A 19 12.52 21.01 -4.01
C THR A 19 11.46 20.37 -4.89
N ARG A 20 11.86 19.55 -5.88
CA ARG A 20 10.90 18.85 -6.75
C ARG A 20 10.13 17.75 -6.01
N PHE A 21 10.78 17.00 -5.11
CA PHE A 21 10.11 15.93 -4.36
C PHE A 21 9.11 16.51 -3.37
N PHE A 22 9.39 17.68 -2.78
CA PHE A 22 8.40 18.44 -2.02
C PHE A 22 7.20 18.83 -2.89
N ALA A 23 7.43 19.38 -4.09
CA ALA A 23 6.34 19.75 -5.00
C ALA A 23 5.49 18.53 -5.43
N PHE A 24 6.13 17.39 -5.71
CA PHE A 24 5.44 16.14 -6.00
C PHE A 24 4.67 15.59 -4.80
N HIS A 25 5.26 15.62 -3.61
CA HIS A 25 4.61 15.20 -2.38
C HIS A 25 3.38 16.05 -2.07
N PHE A 26 3.42 17.34 -2.38
CA PHE A 26 2.25 18.21 -2.27
C PHE A 26 1.17 17.87 -3.32
N LEU A 27 1.58 17.61 -4.57
CA LEU A 27 0.66 17.35 -5.69
C LEU A 27 -0.06 16.00 -5.60
N PHE A 28 0.67 14.92 -5.31
CA PHE A 28 0.15 13.56 -5.43
C PHE A 28 -1.04 13.24 -4.51
N PRO A 29 -1.17 13.77 -3.29
CA PRO A 29 -2.39 13.63 -2.48
C PRO A 29 -3.65 14.08 -3.21
N PHE A 30 -3.59 15.17 -3.98
CA PHE A 30 -4.73 15.66 -4.77
C PHE A 30 -5.04 14.76 -5.97
N VAL A 31 -4.00 14.23 -6.62
CA VAL A 31 -4.16 13.23 -7.68
C VAL A 31 -4.82 11.96 -7.14
N ILE A 32 -4.38 11.50 -5.96
CA ILE A 32 -4.97 10.35 -5.26
C ILE A 32 -6.42 10.64 -4.88
N ALA A 33 -6.76 11.83 -4.38
CA ALA A 33 -8.14 12.21 -4.10
C ALA A 33 -9.02 12.14 -5.36
N GLY A 34 -8.53 12.64 -6.50
CA GLY A 34 -9.21 12.52 -7.79
C GLY A 34 -9.40 11.06 -8.23
N ALA A 35 -8.37 10.23 -8.10
CA ALA A 35 -8.45 8.80 -8.39
C ALA A 35 -9.44 8.07 -7.46
N THR A 36 -9.51 8.45 -6.18
CA THR A 36 -10.49 7.92 -5.21
C THR A 36 -11.92 8.26 -5.63
N MET A 37 -12.19 9.45 -6.18
CA MET A 37 -13.53 9.77 -6.70
C MET A 37 -13.91 8.89 -7.89
N VAL A 38 -12.97 8.65 -8.82
CA VAL A 38 -13.18 7.73 -9.95
C VAL A 38 -13.42 6.30 -9.45
N HIS A 39 -12.64 5.86 -8.46
CA HIS A 39 -12.81 4.56 -7.82
C HIS A 39 -14.22 4.41 -7.20
N LEU A 40 -14.68 5.41 -6.44
CA LEU A 40 -16.02 5.41 -5.85
C LEU A 40 -17.12 5.42 -6.92
N LEU A 41 -16.94 6.13 -8.03
CA LEU A 41 -17.90 6.14 -9.14
C LEU A 41 -18.10 4.74 -9.72
N PHE A 42 -17.02 4.01 -10.02
CA PHE A 42 -17.13 2.63 -10.51
C PHE A 42 -17.73 1.69 -9.46
N TRP A 43 -17.39 1.88 -8.19
CA TRP A 43 -18.01 1.12 -7.10
C TRP A 43 -19.52 1.38 -7.02
N HIS A 44 -19.96 2.63 -7.12
CA HIS A 44 -21.38 3.00 -7.06
C HIS A 44 -22.23 2.37 -8.19
N GLN A 45 -21.64 2.08 -9.35
CA GLN A 45 -22.34 1.43 -10.46
C GLN A 45 -22.73 -0.02 -10.15
N THR A 46 -21.92 -0.72 -9.35
CA THR A 46 -22.12 -2.16 -9.07
C THR A 46 -22.52 -2.45 -7.62
N GLY A 47 -22.26 -1.51 -6.71
CA GLY A 47 -22.45 -1.66 -5.28
C GLY A 47 -21.38 -2.54 -4.59
N SER A 48 -21.46 -2.62 -3.27
CA SER A 48 -20.59 -3.50 -2.48
C SER A 48 -20.87 -4.99 -2.73
N ASN A 49 -19.81 -5.78 -2.72
CA ASN A 49 -19.91 -7.22 -2.53
C ASN A 49 -20.20 -7.56 -1.05
N ASN A 50 -20.56 -8.81 -0.77
CA ASN A 50 -20.79 -9.31 0.59
C ASN A 50 -19.97 -10.59 0.87
N PRO A 51 -19.84 -11.03 2.14
CA PRO A 51 -19.03 -12.19 2.50
C PRO A 51 -19.44 -13.50 1.82
N LEU A 52 -20.70 -13.65 1.39
CA LEU A 52 -21.15 -14.86 0.68
C LEU A 52 -20.75 -14.83 -0.81
N GLY A 53 -20.44 -13.66 -1.35
CA GLY A 53 -20.10 -13.48 -2.77
C GLY A 53 -21.29 -13.65 -3.72
N LEU A 54 -22.52 -13.66 -3.18
CA LEU A 54 -23.78 -13.77 -3.92
C LEU A 54 -24.39 -12.39 -4.18
N ASN A 55 -25.42 -12.30 -5.03
CA ASN A 55 -26.17 -11.06 -5.18
C ASN A 55 -26.99 -10.77 -3.90
N SER A 56 -26.82 -9.56 -3.33
CA SER A 56 -27.52 -9.10 -2.12
C SER A 56 -28.70 -8.16 -2.40
N ASP A 57 -29.15 -8.01 -3.64
CA ASP A 57 -30.25 -7.10 -4.04
C ASP A 57 -31.56 -7.38 -3.29
N ALA A 58 -31.81 -8.63 -2.94
CA ALA A 58 -33.01 -9.05 -2.22
C ALA A 58 -33.05 -8.58 -0.75
N ASP A 59 -31.91 -8.21 -0.16
CA ASP A 59 -31.78 -7.87 1.26
C ASP A 59 -30.86 -6.65 1.45
N LYS A 60 -31.16 -5.57 0.72
CA LYS A 60 -30.44 -4.30 0.87
C LYS A 60 -31.03 -3.51 2.04
N ILE A 61 -30.14 -2.91 2.82
CA ILE A 61 -30.47 -1.92 3.84
C ILE A 61 -29.90 -0.55 3.45
N SER A 62 -30.53 0.51 3.94
CA SER A 62 -30.04 1.88 3.75
C SER A 62 -28.65 2.06 4.37
N PHE A 63 -27.80 2.88 3.74
CA PHE A 63 -26.47 3.17 4.27
C PHE A 63 -26.55 3.87 5.64
N HIS A 64 -27.37 4.92 5.74
CA HIS A 64 -27.71 5.56 7.00
C HIS A 64 -29.02 4.96 7.54
N PRO A 65 -29.12 4.63 8.84
CA PRO A 65 -28.13 4.87 9.91
C PRO A 65 -27.07 3.77 10.07
N TYR A 66 -27.29 2.60 9.48
CA TYR A 66 -26.58 1.36 9.84
C TYR A 66 -25.06 1.42 9.62
N PHE A 67 -24.63 1.68 8.38
CA PHE A 67 -23.20 1.75 8.06
C PHE A 67 -22.58 3.05 8.54
N SER A 68 -23.32 4.16 8.61
CA SER A 68 -22.80 5.42 9.17
C SER A 68 -22.34 5.27 10.62
N TYR A 69 -23.14 4.62 11.49
CA TYR A 69 -22.72 4.40 12.88
C TYR A 69 -21.63 3.33 13.01
N LYS A 70 -21.65 2.30 12.15
CA LYS A 70 -20.59 1.29 12.10
C LYS A 70 -19.25 1.90 11.72
N ASP A 71 -19.24 2.77 10.70
CA ASP A 71 -18.04 3.46 10.23
C ASP A 71 -17.54 4.47 11.28
N LEU A 72 -18.45 5.17 11.97
CA LEU A 72 -18.10 6.06 13.08
C LEU A 72 -17.33 5.31 14.17
N LEU A 73 -17.80 4.12 14.57
CA LEU A 73 -17.11 3.28 15.56
C LEU A 73 -15.70 2.89 15.07
N GLY A 74 -15.58 2.46 13.81
CA GLY A 74 -14.29 2.13 13.21
C GLY A 74 -13.33 3.32 13.19
N PHE A 75 -13.83 4.52 12.83
CA PHE A 75 -13.04 5.74 12.81
C PHE A 75 -12.63 6.18 14.21
N SER A 76 -13.49 6.05 15.22
CA SER A 76 -13.14 6.30 16.61
C SER A 76 -12.01 5.38 17.08
N ALA A 77 -12.07 4.07 16.77
CA ALA A 77 -11.00 3.14 17.10
C ALA A 77 -9.67 3.50 16.41
N LEU A 78 -9.70 3.85 15.12
CA LEU A 78 -8.53 4.33 14.37
C LEU A 78 -7.92 5.58 15.02
N LEU A 79 -8.74 6.58 15.35
CA LEU A 79 -8.27 7.82 15.98
C LEU A 79 -7.65 7.58 17.36
N ILE A 80 -8.24 6.69 18.16
CA ILE A 80 -7.67 6.31 19.47
C ILE A 80 -6.29 5.67 19.27
N ALA A 81 -6.17 4.71 18.34
CA ALA A 81 -4.89 4.05 18.07
C ALA A 81 -3.83 5.04 17.54
N LEU A 82 -4.20 5.92 16.59
CA LEU A 82 -3.31 6.94 16.04
C LEU A 82 -2.87 7.94 17.11
N THR A 83 -3.79 8.40 17.96
CA THR A 83 -3.51 9.33 19.04
C THR A 83 -2.62 8.69 20.10
N ALA A 84 -2.89 7.42 20.45
CA ALA A 84 -2.04 6.68 21.38
C ALA A 84 -0.61 6.51 20.84
N LEU A 85 -0.46 6.17 19.57
CA LEU A 85 0.85 6.09 18.91
C LEU A 85 1.56 7.45 18.94
N ALA A 86 0.89 8.53 18.52
CA ALA A 86 1.48 9.86 18.45
C ALA A 86 1.85 10.43 19.82
N LEU A 87 1.04 10.20 20.86
CA LEU A 87 1.27 10.77 22.19
C LEU A 87 2.18 9.92 23.07
N PHE A 88 2.06 8.59 23.03
CA PHE A 88 2.80 7.70 23.92
C PHE A 88 4.03 7.08 23.28
N SER A 89 4.09 6.94 21.95
CA SER A 89 5.20 6.27 21.27
C SER A 89 5.45 6.81 19.84
N PRO A 90 5.69 8.13 19.67
CA PRO A 90 5.70 8.79 18.36
C PRO A 90 6.75 8.23 17.39
N ASN A 91 7.85 7.70 17.90
CA ASN A 91 8.97 7.18 17.11
C ASN A 91 8.94 5.65 16.96
N LEU A 92 7.90 4.95 17.44
CA LEU A 92 7.84 3.48 17.43
C LEU A 92 7.98 2.88 16.03
N LEU A 93 7.43 3.55 15.02
CA LEU A 93 7.43 3.11 13.62
C LEU A 93 8.50 3.80 12.76
N GLY A 94 9.32 4.67 13.37
CA GLY A 94 10.37 5.43 12.69
C GLY A 94 11.74 4.76 12.77
N ASP A 95 12.69 5.26 11.97
CA ASP A 95 14.09 4.85 12.02
C ASP A 95 14.95 5.93 12.71
N PRO A 96 15.71 5.59 13.78
CA PRO A 96 16.62 6.52 14.44
C PRO A 96 17.63 7.21 13.52
N ASP A 97 18.06 6.57 12.42
CA ASP A 97 19.03 7.15 11.49
C ASP A 97 18.48 8.43 10.83
N ASN A 98 17.15 8.57 10.69
CA ASN A 98 16.51 9.77 10.12
C ASN A 98 16.55 11.01 11.05
N PHE A 99 17.03 10.89 12.28
CA PHE A 99 17.35 12.04 13.13
C PHE A 99 18.75 12.61 12.89
N THR A 100 19.58 11.91 12.12
CA THR A 100 20.88 12.43 11.69
C THR A 100 20.75 13.16 10.36
N PRO A 101 21.31 14.38 10.21
CA PRO A 101 21.30 15.07 8.93
C PRO A 101 21.98 14.24 7.83
N ALA A 102 21.43 14.28 6.62
CA ALA A 102 21.95 13.51 5.50
C ALA A 102 23.43 13.84 5.20
N ASN A 103 24.25 12.80 5.05
CA ASN A 103 25.63 12.91 4.62
C ASN A 103 25.82 12.15 3.30
N PRO A 104 26.04 12.82 2.16
CA PRO A 104 26.15 12.15 0.86
C PRO A 104 27.39 11.26 0.73
N LEU A 105 28.36 11.37 1.66
CA LEU A 105 29.60 10.58 1.65
C LEU A 105 29.52 9.33 2.53
N VAL A 106 28.46 9.17 3.34
CA VAL A 106 28.36 8.08 4.32
C VAL A 106 26.97 7.45 4.26
N THR A 107 26.92 6.14 4.00
CA THR A 107 25.70 5.35 4.15
C THR A 107 25.72 4.63 5.50
N PRO A 108 24.65 4.72 6.33
CA PRO A 108 24.57 3.97 7.57
C PRO A 108 24.71 2.46 7.34
N PRO A 109 25.41 1.73 8.23
CA PRO A 109 25.70 0.31 8.04
C PRO A 109 24.44 -0.58 8.06
N HIS A 110 23.37 -0.13 8.72
CA HIS A 110 22.11 -0.87 8.87
C HIS A 110 20.94 -0.23 8.11
N ILE A 111 21.22 0.48 7.02
CA ILE A 111 20.19 1.14 6.20
C ILE A 111 19.09 0.15 5.76
N LYS A 112 17.85 0.53 6.02
CA LYS A 112 16.64 -0.20 5.65
C LYS A 112 15.53 0.80 5.30
N PRO A 113 14.54 0.39 4.48
CA PRO A 113 13.37 1.23 4.24
C PRO A 113 12.40 1.18 5.43
N GLU A 114 11.37 2.02 5.37
CA GLU A 114 10.25 1.98 6.28
C GLU A 114 9.53 0.62 6.25
N TRP A 115 8.91 0.26 7.37
CA TRP A 115 8.35 -1.07 7.61
C TRP A 115 7.37 -1.54 6.52
N TYR A 116 6.55 -0.64 5.98
CA TYR A 116 5.56 -0.96 4.94
C TYR A 116 6.17 -1.23 3.55
N PHE A 117 7.48 -1.00 3.35
CA PHE A 117 8.21 -1.35 2.14
C PHE A 117 9.10 -2.60 2.27
N LEU A 118 9.18 -3.20 3.47
CA LEU A 118 10.12 -4.30 3.74
C LEU A 118 9.88 -5.53 2.86
N PHE A 119 8.63 -5.93 2.64
CA PHE A 119 8.32 -7.08 1.77
C PHE A 119 8.85 -6.88 0.34
N ALA A 120 8.68 -5.68 -0.22
CA ALA A 120 9.08 -5.33 -1.57
C ALA A 120 10.61 -5.22 -1.66
N TYR A 121 11.24 -4.69 -0.61
CA TYR A 121 12.69 -4.62 -0.47
C TYR A 121 13.33 -6.02 -0.36
N ALA A 122 12.71 -6.95 0.38
CA ALA A 122 13.14 -8.33 0.48
C ALA A 122 13.10 -9.05 -0.88
N ILE A 123 12.04 -8.82 -1.68
CA ILE A 123 11.94 -9.34 -3.06
C ILE A 123 13.07 -8.79 -3.94
N LEU A 124 13.31 -7.47 -3.90
CA LEU A 124 14.39 -6.82 -4.66
C LEU A 124 15.76 -7.42 -4.33
N ARG A 125 16.05 -7.66 -3.04
CA ARG A 125 17.34 -8.16 -2.54
C ARG A 125 17.54 -9.66 -2.75
N SER A 126 16.45 -10.43 -2.87
CA SER A 126 16.50 -11.89 -3.08
C SER A 126 17.04 -12.29 -4.45
N ILE A 127 17.03 -11.37 -5.43
CA ILE A 127 17.49 -11.64 -6.80
C ILE A 127 18.88 -11.02 -6.99
N PRO A 128 19.95 -11.82 -7.17
CA PRO A 128 21.32 -11.33 -7.35
C PRO A 128 21.57 -10.82 -8.78
N ASN A 129 20.64 -10.04 -9.32
CA ASN A 129 20.74 -9.37 -10.62
C ASN A 129 20.08 -7.99 -10.53
N LYS A 130 20.79 -6.93 -10.93
CA LYS A 130 20.29 -5.56 -10.82
C LYS A 130 18.97 -5.34 -11.57
N LEU A 131 18.87 -5.80 -12.81
CA LEU A 131 17.65 -5.64 -13.61
C LEU A 131 16.55 -6.58 -13.12
N GLY A 132 16.89 -7.85 -12.87
CA GLY A 132 15.95 -8.86 -12.38
C GLY A 132 15.28 -8.47 -11.07
N GLY A 133 16.05 -7.93 -10.11
CA GLY A 133 15.51 -7.43 -8.85
C GLY A 133 14.53 -6.27 -9.05
N VAL A 134 14.86 -5.29 -9.91
CA VAL A 134 13.96 -4.16 -10.19
C VAL A 134 12.68 -4.61 -10.89
N LEU A 135 12.80 -5.56 -11.83
CA LEU A 135 11.63 -6.13 -12.51
C LEU A 135 10.75 -6.92 -11.54
N ALA A 136 11.33 -7.69 -10.62
CA ALA A 136 10.58 -8.43 -9.61
C ALA A 136 9.88 -7.52 -8.60
N LEU A 137 10.54 -6.43 -8.17
CA LEU A 137 9.92 -5.39 -7.34
C LEU A 137 8.71 -4.78 -8.03
N LEU A 138 8.82 -4.43 -9.32
CA LEU A 138 7.68 -3.90 -10.07
C LEU A 138 6.58 -4.96 -10.23
N ALA A 139 6.97 -6.20 -10.55
CA ALA A 139 6.05 -7.31 -10.73
C ALA A 139 5.29 -7.67 -9.43
N SER A 140 5.89 -7.50 -8.24
CA SER A 140 5.22 -7.80 -6.96
C SER A 140 4.00 -6.93 -6.70
N ILE A 141 3.92 -5.75 -7.35
CA ILE A 141 2.74 -4.88 -7.31
C ILE A 141 1.84 -5.16 -8.53
N LEU A 142 2.43 -5.21 -9.73
CA LEU A 142 1.67 -5.38 -10.98
C LEU A 142 0.96 -6.74 -11.09
N VAL A 143 1.40 -7.76 -10.36
CA VAL A 143 0.72 -9.08 -10.30
C VAL A 143 -0.74 -8.95 -9.84
N LEU A 144 -1.09 -7.92 -9.07
CA LEU A 144 -2.47 -7.67 -8.66
C LEU A 144 -3.41 -7.41 -9.85
N LEU A 145 -2.89 -6.90 -10.97
CA LEU A 145 -3.69 -6.62 -12.17
C LEU A 145 -4.13 -7.89 -12.91
N VAL A 146 -3.39 -8.99 -12.77
CA VAL A 146 -3.74 -10.26 -13.44
C VAL A 146 -4.66 -11.15 -12.60
N VAL A 147 -4.90 -10.81 -11.34
CA VAL A 147 -5.76 -11.58 -10.41
C VAL A 147 -7.15 -11.89 -11.00
N PRO A 148 -7.87 -10.94 -11.66
CA PRO A 148 -9.17 -11.24 -12.25
C PRO A 148 -9.10 -12.31 -13.37
N ILE A 149 -8.01 -12.32 -14.14
CA ILE A 149 -7.80 -13.23 -15.27
C ILE A 149 -7.39 -14.63 -14.78
N LEU A 150 -6.69 -14.69 -13.64
CA LEU A 150 -6.30 -15.94 -12.99
C LEU A 150 -7.43 -16.59 -12.17
N HIS A 151 -8.59 -15.96 -12.07
CA HIS A 151 -9.71 -16.51 -11.31
C HIS A 151 -10.38 -17.69 -12.03
N THR A 152 -10.10 -18.91 -11.55
CA THR A 152 -10.64 -20.16 -12.13
C THR A 152 -11.88 -20.70 -11.43
N SER A 153 -12.22 -20.15 -10.26
CA SER A 153 -13.34 -20.64 -9.44
C SER A 153 -14.70 -20.27 -10.02
N LYS A 154 -15.71 -21.09 -9.75
CA LYS A 154 -17.13 -20.77 -10.02
C LYS A 154 -17.76 -19.95 -8.90
N GLN A 155 -17.14 -19.93 -7.72
CA GLN A 155 -17.54 -19.12 -6.57
C GLN A 155 -16.66 -17.88 -6.48
N ARG A 156 -17.29 -16.69 -6.39
CA ARG A 156 -16.61 -15.39 -6.35
C ARG A 156 -15.71 -15.23 -5.11
N GLY A 157 -16.24 -15.53 -3.93
CA GLY A 157 -15.55 -15.34 -2.65
C GLY A 157 -14.74 -16.56 -2.19
N LEU A 158 -13.96 -16.38 -1.11
CA LEU A 158 -13.16 -17.43 -0.48
C LEU A 158 -13.92 -18.22 0.60
N THR A 159 -15.03 -17.68 1.13
CA THR A 159 -15.77 -18.16 2.31
C THR A 159 -16.10 -19.65 2.28
N PHE A 160 -16.37 -20.22 1.10
CA PHE A 160 -16.72 -21.63 0.93
C PHE A 160 -15.63 -22.44 0.20
N ARG A 161 -14.38 -21.98 0.22
CA ARG A 161 -13.24 -22.59 -0.48
C ARG A 161 -12.08 -22.87 0.48
N PRO A 162 -12.15 -23.94 1.30
CA PRO A 162 -11.18 -24.19 2.37
C PRO A 162 -9.71 -24.23 1.91
N ILE A 163 -9.43 -24.90 0.79
CA ILE A 163 -8.07 -24.98 0.23
C ILE A 163 -7.57 -23.58 -0.16
N THR A 164 -8.42 -22.75 -0.79
CA THR A 164 -8.01 -21.40 -1.18
C THR A 164 -7.88 -20.47 0.04
N GLN A 165 -8.69 -20.64 1.10
CA GLN A 165 -8.49 -19.92 2.36
C GLN A 165 -7.14 -20.24 2.98
N PHE A 166 -6.77 -21.53 3.03
CA PHE A 166 -5.46 -21.94 3.53
C PHE A 166 -4.33 -21.27 2.74
N LEU A 167 -4.37 -21.34 1.40
CA LEU A 167 -3.37 -20.68 0.55
C LEU A 167 -3.36 -19.15 0.71
N PHE A 168 -4.52 -18.52 0.90
CA PHE A 168 -4.60 -17.08 1.18
C PHE A 168 -3.88 -16.74 2.48
N TRP A 169 -4.11 -17.49 3.56
CA TRP A 169 -3.40 -17.26 4.83
C TRP A 169 -1.91 -17.57 4.75
N THR A 170 -1.50 -18.57 3.96
CA THR A 170 -0.09 -18.79 3.65
C THR A 170 0.51 -17.57 2.95
N LEU A 171 -0.19 -16.96 1.99
CA LEU A 171 0.27 -15.74 1.33
C LEU A 171 0.37 -14.56 2.31
N ILE A 172 -0.61 -14.39 3.19
CA ILE A 172 -0.54 -13.34 4.23
C ILE A 172 0.66 -13.55 5.16
N ALA A 173 0.92 -14.80 5.57
CA ALA A 173 2.08 -15.13 6.39
C ALA A 173 3.42 -14.90 5.65
N ASP A 174 3.47 -15.17 4.35
CA ASP A 174 4.65 -14.93 3.50
C ASP A 174 4.95 -13.43 3.32
N VAL A 175 3.91 -12.58 3.24
CA VAL A 175 4.05 -11.13 3.12
C VAL A 175 4.32 -10.44 4.46
N ALA A 176 3.88 -11.03 5.57
CA ALA A 176 4.13 -10.56 6.94
C ALA A 176 5.58 -10.83 7.35
N ILE A 177 6.51 -10.15 6.67
CA ILE A 177 7.95 -10.13 6.93
C ILE A 177 8.29 -8.95 7.84
#